data_AF-A0A7C2IX54-F1
#
_entry.id   AF-A0A7C2IX54-F1
#
_cell.length_a   1.000
_cell.length_b   1.000
_cell.length_c   1.000
_cell.angle_alpha   90.00
_cell.angle_beta   90.00
_cell.angle_gamma   90.00
#
_symmetry.space_group_name_H-M   'P 1'
#
loop_
_entity.id
_entity.type
_entity.pdbx_description
1 polymer ?
#
loop_
_entity_poly.entity_id
_entity_poly.type
_entity_poly.pdbx_seq_one_letter_code
_entity_poly.pdbx_strand_id
1 'polypeptide(L)'
;MVMNKEDIKKLIPHREPFLFVDEVVHIEPGVSIVAVKSFEPSEFFFKGHFPGHPVVPGVIIVEALAQVGGILVCFSFGNEFKEGLPALAGLENVRFRKPVLPGDRVTLQAHILRGRSRMWKIRGDAFVEGVKVAEADILASLFHSG
;
A
#
# COMPACT_ATOMS: atom_id res chain seq x y z
N MET A 1 -4.16 5.02 -16.42
CA MET A 1 -3.34 6.23 -16.14
C MET A 1 -2.13 5.79 -15.33
N VAL A 2 -0.95 6.37 -15.62
CA VAL A 2 0.29 6.12 -14.86
C VAL A 2 0.55 7.34 -13.95
N MET A 3 0.92 7.13 -12.69
CA MET A 3 1.30 8.20 -11.74
C MET A 3 2.68 7.92 -11.17
N ASN A 4 3.52 8.95 -11.07
CA ASN A 4 4.82 8.85 -10.41
C ASN A 4 4.70 9.18 -8.90
N LYS A 5 5.83 9.09 -8.20
CA LYS A 5 5.92 9.34 -6.75
C LYS A 5 5.43 10.74 -6.33
N GLU A 6 5.68 11.76 -7.13
CA GLU A 6 5.27 13.13 -6.81
C GLU A 6 3.76 13.34 -6.98
N ASP A 7 3.13 12.62 -7.93
CA ASP A 7 1.68 12.60 -8.05
C ASP A 7 1.03 11.83 -6.89
N ILE A 8 1.63 10.72 -6.46
CA ILE A 8 1.18 9.94 -5.30
C ILE A 8 1.21 10.79 -4.03
N LYS A 9 2.26 11.58 -3.81
CA LYS A 9 2.39 12.47 -2.64
C LYS A 9 1.29 13.55 -2.56
N LYS A 10 0.62 13.87 -3.67
CA LYS A 10 -0.55 14.78 -3.68
C LYS A 10 -1.83 14.08 -3.22
N LEU A 11 -1.91 12.76 -3.31
CA LEU A 11 -3.09 11.97 -2.96
C LEU A 11 -3.06 11.42 -1.52
N ILE A 12 -1.87 11.06 -1.02
CA ILE A 12 -1.70 10.49 0.31
C ILE A 12 -0.68 11.29 1.15
N PRO A 13 -0.85 11.33 2.49
CA PRO A 13 -0.01 12.14 3.38
C PRO A 13 1.39 11.54 3.62
N HIS A 14 1.59 10.26 3.33
CA HIS A 14 2.84 9.53 3.61
C HIS A 14 4.05 10.18 2.93
N ARG A 15 5.17 10.23 3.64
CA ARG A 15 6.46 10.76 3.16
C ARG A 15 7.59 9.80 3.55
N GLU A 16 8.75 9.96 2.92
CA GLU A 16 9.94 9.23 3.29
C GLU A 16 10.30 9.41 4.78
N PRO A 17 10.76 8.35 5.48
CA PRO A 17 11.04 7.00 4.99
C PRO A 17 9.84 6.03 5.04
N PHE A 18 8.60 6.51 5.13
CA PHE A 18 7.40 5.69 5.30
C PHE A 18 6.42 5.74 4.11
N LEU A 19 6.91 6.12 2.93
CA LEU A 19 6.18 6.08 1.66
C LEU A 19 6.65 4.86 0.87
N PHE A 20 5.80 3.84 0.75
CA PHE A 20 6.14 2.53 0.17
C PHE A 20 5.44 2.28 -1.17
N VAL A 21 5.24 3.33 -1.95
CA VAL A 21 4.72 3.26 -3.32
C VAL A 21 5.56 4.17 -4.20
N ASP A 22 6.15 3.62 -5.25
CA ASP A 22 7.02 4.38 -6.15
C ASP A 22 6.25 4.89 -7.37
N GLU A 23 5.34 4.09 -7.90
CA GLU A 23 4.49 4.45 -9.04
C GLU A 23 3.17 3.66 -9.06
N VAL A 24 2.16 4.22 -9.72
CA VAL A 24 0.91 3.55 -10.08
C VAL A 24 0.93 3.29 -11.58
N VAL A 25 0.76 2.03 -11.97
CA VAL A 25 0.80 1.62 -13.38
C VAL A 25 -0.60 1.50 -13.99
N HIS A 26 -1.61 1.22 -13.16
CA HIS A 26 -3.00 1.12 -13.59
C HIS A 26 -3.94 1.53 -12.46
N ILE A 27 -5.04 2.19 -12.79
CA ILE A 27 -6.10 2.52 -11.85
C ILE A 27 -7.45 2.53 -12.55
N GLU A 28 -8.40 1.82 -11.96
CA GLU A 28 -9.82 1.82 -12.32
C GLU A 28 -10.59 2.47 -11.16
N PRO A 29 -11.06 3.71 -11.32
CA PRO A 29 -11.67 4.47 -10.24
C PRO A 29 -12.83 3.74 -9.58
N GLY A 30 -12.81 3.66 -8.25
CA GLY A 30 -13.82 2.99 -7.43
C GLY A 30 -13.73 1.47 -7.41
N VAL A 31 -12.80 0.86 -8.17
CA VAL A 31 -12.73 -0.59 -8.35
C VAL A 31 -11.37 -1.15 -7.95
N SER A 32 -10.30 -0.77 -8.66
CA SER A 32 -8.99 -1.42 -8.52
C SER A 32 -7.80 -0.53 -8.85
N ILE A 33 -6.62 -0.90 -8.35
CA ILE A 33 -5.35 -0.21 -8.61
C ILE A 33 -4.22 -1.23 -8.68
N VAL A 34 -3.23 -0.96 -9.52
CA VAL A 34 -1.96 -1.67 -9.59
C VAL A 34 -0.83 -0.66 -9.47
N ALA A 35 0.05 -0.90 -8.51
CA ALA A 35 1.18 -0.05 -8.19
C ALA A 35 2.46 -0.90 -8.02
N VAL A 36 3.60 -0.22 -7.91
CA VAL A 36 4.89 -0.88 -7.75
C VAL A 36 5.68 -0.25 -6.62
N LYS A 37 6.40 -1.12 -5.89
CA LYS A 37 7.43 -0.75 -4.91
C LYS A 37 8.70 -1.55 -5.17
N SER A 38 9.81 -0.88 -5.44
CA SER A 38 11.15 -1.45 -5.40
C SER A 38 11.74 -1.32 -4.00
N PHE A 39 12.16 -2.43 -3.40
CA PHE A 39 12.78 -2.44 -2.08
C PHE A 39 14.31 -2.35 -2.19
N GLU A 40 14.82 -1.12 -2.28
CA GLU A 40 16.25 -0.87 -2.43
C GLU A 40 17.07 -1.42 -1.25
N PRO A 41 18.27 -1.99 -1.46
CA PRO A 41 19.10 -2.49 -0.37
C PRO A 41 19.48 -1.46 0.71
N SER A 42 19.34 -0.17 0.40
CA SER A 42 19.60 0.95 1.31
C SER A 42 18.43 1.28 2.25
N GLU A 43 17.27 0.63 2.10
CA GLU A 43 16.09 0.87 2.93
C GLU A 43 16.41 0.69 4.42
N PHE A 44 15.91 1.62 5.24
CA PHE A 44 16.35 1.79 6.63
C PHE A 44 16.15 0.55 7.50
N PHE A 45 15.10 -0.24 7.22
CA PHE A 45 14.74 -1.41 8.01
C PHE A 45 15.65 -2.61 7.77
N PHE A 46 16.37 -2.71 6.64
CA PHE A 46 17.26 -3.85 6.38
C PHE A 46 18.44 -3.93 7.34
N LYS A 47 18.84 -2.79 7.94
CA LYS A 47 19.88 -2.76 8.99
C LYS A 47 19.48 -3.56 10.24
N GLY A 48 18.18 -3.62 10.52
CA GLY A 48 17.63 -4.29 11.71
C GLY A 48 16.85 -5.56 11.42
N HIS A 49 16.52 -5.84 10.15
CA HIS A 49 15.63 -6.93 9.78
C HIS A 49 16.16 -7.75 8.58
N PHE A 50 17.17 -8.60 8.78
CA PHE A 50 17.98 -8.81 9.99
C PHE A 50 19.46 -8.65 9.65
N PRO A 51 20.34 -8.29 10.61
CA PRO A 51 21.79 -8.28 10.36
C PRO A 51 22.26 -9.62 9.77
N GLY A 52 22.91 -9.58 8.59
CA GLY A 52 23.38 -10.76 7.86
C GLY A 52 22.31 -11.51 7.03
N HIS A 53 21.03 -11.25 7.27
CA HIS A 53 19.90 -11.89 6.58
C HIS A 53 18.77 -10.87 6.32
N PRO A 54 19.00 -9.88 5.44
CA PRO A 54 18.02 -8.83 5.18
C PRO A 54 16.78 -9.37 4.48
N VAL A 55 15.61 -9.00 4.98
CA VAL A 55 14.30 -9.38 4.43
C VAL A 55 13.31 -8.25 4.71
N VAL A 56 12.42 -7.94 3.77
CA VAL A 56 11.42 -6.89 3.98
C VAL A 56 10.48 -7.33 5.10
N PRO A 57 10.28 -6.52 6.16
CA PRO A 57 9.32 -6.87 7.20
C PRO A 57 7.93 -7.05 6.57
N GLY A 58 7.23 -8.14 6.88
CA GLY A 58 5.91 -8.41 6.31
C GLY A 58 4.91 -7.27 6.57
N VAL A 59 5.03 -6.59 7.72
CA VAL A 59 4.23 -5.40 8.05
C VAL A 59 4.45 -4.23 7.10
N ILE A 60 5.64 -4.07 6.51
CA ILE A 60 5.92 -3.04 5.48
C ILE A 60 5.20 -3.39 4.18
N ILE A 61 5.08 -4.68 3.84
CA ILE A 61 4.30 -5.10 2.65
C ILE A 61 2.82 -4.80 2.86
N VAL A 62 2.28 -5.07 4.05
CA VAL A 62 0.88 -4.76 4.39
C VAL A 62 0.64 -3.25 4.38
N GLU A 63 1.55 -2.46 4.94
CA GLU A 63 1.50 -1.00 4.89
C GLU A 63 1.53 -0.50 3.45
N ALA A 64 2.40 -1.04 2.60
CA ALA A 64 2.43 -0.68 1.18
C ALA A 64 1.09 -0.99 0.48
N LEU A 65 0.48 -2.15 0.75
CA LEU A 65 -0.86 -2.48 0.24
C LEU A 65 -1.93 -1.50 0.78
N ALA A 66 -1.83 -1.09 2.04
CA ALA A 66 -2.74 -0.11 2.62
C ALA A 66 -2.61 1.26 1.96
N GLN A 67 -1.37 1.73 1.69
CA GLN A 67 -1.12 2.97 0.96
C GLN A 67 -1.68 2.92 -0.47
N VAL A 68 -1.48 1.80 -1.18
CA VAL A 68 -2.05 1.58 -2.51
C VAL A 68 -3.58 1.63 -2.48
N GLY A 69 -4.20 0.98 -1.50
CA GLY A 69 -5.64 1.10 -1.25
C GLY A 69 -6.09 2.53 -0.94
N GLY A 70 -5.32 3.27 -0.14
CA GLY A 70 -5.57 4.68 0.17
C GLY A 70 -5.48 5.57 -1.06
N ILE A 71 -4.50 5.35 -1.94
CA ILE A 71 -4.39 6.06 -3.23
C ILE A 71 -5.65 5.81 -4.07
N LEU A 72 -6.12 4.56 -4.17
CA LEU A 72 -7.35 4.24 -4.90
C LEU A 72 -8.56 4.98 -4.33
N VAL A 73 -8.73 4.99 -3.01
CA VAL A 73 -9.85 5.68 -2.35
C VAL A 73 -9.77 7.20 -2.57
N CYS A 74 -8.61 7.82 -2.34
CA CYS A 74 -8.42 9.26 -2.52
C CYS A 74 -8.62 9.67 -3.99
N PHE A 75 -8.10 8.90 -4.94
CA PHE A 75 -8.27 9.20 -6.37
C PHE A 75 -9.73 9.09 -6.80
N SER A 76 -10.45 8.11 -6.26
CA SER A 76 -11.82 7.81 -6.69
C SER A 76 -12.87 8.71 -6.03
N PHE A 77 -12.63 9.12 -4.78
CA PHE A 77 -13.65 9.78 -3.94
C PHE A 77 -13.11 11.01 -3.19
N GLY A 78 -11.91 11.51 -3.48
CA GLY A 78 -11.23 12.55 -2.70
C GLY A 78 -12.01 13.86 -2.52
N ASN A 79 -12.88 14.23 -3.47
CA ASN A 79 -13.76 15.40 -3.34
C ASN A 79 -14.78 15.27 -2.20
N GLU A 80 -15.05 14.05 -1.74
CA GLU A 80 -15.96 13.75 -0.63
C GLU A 80 -15.26 13.84 0.74
N PHE A 81 -13.92 13.88 0.77
CA PHE A 81 -13.12 13.84 2.00
C PHE A 81 -12.39 15.16 2.18
N LYS A 82 -13.07 16.15 2.78
CA LYS A 82 -12.47 17.48 2.96
C LYS A 82 -11.34 17.51 4.01
N GLU A 83 -11.36 16.65 5.04
CA GLU A 83 -10.49 16.84 6.23
C GLU A 83 -10.07 15.53 6.96
N GLY A 84 -9.99 14.38 6.28
CA GLY A 84 -9.66 13.09 6.92
C GLY A 84 -8.37 12.44 6.42
N LEU A 85 -7.54 11.91 7.33
CA LEU A 85 -6.39 11.07 7.00
C LEU A 85 -6.84 9.59 6.91
N PRO A 86 -6.50 8.87 5.84
CA PRO A 86 -6.69 7.43 5.79
C PRO A 86 -5.87 6.76 6.92
N ALA A 87 -6.55 6.01 7.78
CA ALA A 87 -5.92 5.29 8.88
C ALA A 87 -6.27 3.81 8.79
N LEU A 88 -5.28 2.96 9.10
CA LEU A 88 -5.48 1.52 9.22
C LEU A 88 -6.33 1.24 10.46
N ALA A 89 -7.55 0.71 10.26
CA ALA A 89 -8.50 0.40 11.31
C ALA A 89 -8.48 -1.10 11.69
N GLY A 90 -8.03 -1.97 10.78
CA GLY A 90 -7.96 -3.40 11.03
C GLY A 90 -7.39 -4.18 9.85
N LEU A 91 -7.01 -5.42 10.14
CA LEU A 91 -6.47 -6.37 9.16
C LEU A 91 -7.15 -7.73 9.35
N GLU A 92 -7.55 -8.33 8.23
CA GLU A 92 -8.14 -9.66 8.17
C GLU A 92 -7.42 -10.48 7.10
N ASN A 93 -7.50 -11.81 7.20
CA ASN A 93 -7.01 -12.74 6.17
C ASN A 93 -5.56 -12.50 5.70
N VAL A 94 -4.70 -11.99 6.59
CA VAL A 94 -3.30 -11.70 6.26
C VAL A 94 -2.52 -12.99 6.10
N ARG A 95 -1.81 -13.15 4.98
CA ARG A 95 -0.88 -14.26 4.76
C ARG A 95 0.39 -13.78 4.10
N PHE A 96 1.52 -14.23 4.63
CA PHE A 96 2.84 -14.09 4.01
C PHE A 96 3.25 -15.45 3.46
N ARG A 97 3.53 -15.51 2.16
CA ARG A 97 3.75 -16.77 1.42
C ARG A 97 5.22 -17.00 1.11
N LYS A 98 5.94 -15.92 0.78
CA LYS A 98 7.38 -15.95 0.48
C LYS A 98 8.04 -14.68 1.01
N PRO A 99 9.32 -14.74 1.42
CA PRO A 99 10.07 -13.53 1.77
C PRO A 99 10.23 -12.63 0.54
N VAL A 100 10.25 -11.33 0.78
CA VAL A 100 10.67 -10.31 -0.18
C VAL A 100 12.04 -9.82 0.26
N LEU A 101 12.97 -9.73 -0.67
CA LEU A 101 14.39 -9.47 -0.42
C LEU A 101 14.82 -8.10 -0.93
N PRO A 102 15.98 -7.58 -0.49
CA PRO A 102 16.59 -6.40 -1.09
C PRO A 102 16.73 -6.54 -2.62
N GLY A 103 16.35 -5.50 -3.35
CA GLY A 103 16.35 -5.45 -4.81
C GLY A 103 15.06 -5.97 -5.46
N ASP A 104 14.16 -6.61 -4.70
CA ASP A 104 12.90 -7.07 -5.26
C ASP A 104 12.01 -5.89 -5.67
N ARG A 105 11.41 -6.04 -6.86
CA ARG A 105 10.38 -5.16 -7.38
C ARG A 105 9.01 -5.82 -7.18
N VAL A 106 8.24 -5.28 -6.25
CA VAL A 106 6.96 -5.83 -5.83
C VAL A 106 5.82 -5.13 -6.56
N THR A 107 5.00 -5.91 -7.26
CA THR A 107 3.71 -5.45 -7.79
C THR A 107 2.67 -5.53 -6.68
N LEU A 108 2.01 -4.41 -6.40
CA LEU A 108 0.99 -4.26 -5.38
C LEU A 108 -0.35 -4.05 -6.06
N GLN A 109 -1.32 -4.92 -5.79
CA GLN A 109 -2.67 -4.82 -6.31
C GLN A 109 -3.63 -4.55 -5.16
N ALA A 110 -4.59 -3.66 -5.38
CA ALA A 110 -5.67 -3.45 -4.41
C ALA A 110 -7.03 -3.33 -5.09
N HIS A 111 -8.06 -3.86 -4.45
CA HIS A 111 -9.45 -3.85 -4.90
C HIS A 111 -10.38 -3.41 -3.77
N ILE A 112 -11.32 -2.51 -4.05
CA ILE A 112 -12.35 -2.15 -3.06
C ILE A 112 -13.37 -3.29 -3.01
N LEU A 113 -13.48 -3.97 -1.87
CA LEU A 113 -14.50 -4.99 -1.64
C LEU A 113 -15.82 -4.37 -1.20
N ARG A 114 -15.73 -3.33 -0.37
CA ARG A 114 -16.88 -2.60 0.16
C ARG A 114 -16.42 -1.23 0.64
N GLY A 115 -17.23 -0.20 0.45
CA GLY A 115 -16.97 1.12 1.02
C GLY A 115 -18.22 1.97 1.11
N ARG A 116 -18.37 2.72 2.22
CA ARG A 116 -19.31 3.83 2.34
C ARG A 116 -18.73 4.89 3.26
N SER A 117 -18.68 6.14 2.78
CA SER A 117 -18.37 7.37 3.52
C SER A 117 -17.07 7.37 4.34
N ARG A 118 -16.98 6.65 5.46
CA ARG A 118 -15.87 6.73 6.42
C ARG A 118 -15.08 5.43 6.59
N MET A 119 -15.54 4.31 6.04
CA MET A 119 -14.83 3.04 6.13
C MET A 119 -14.82 2.28 4.80
N TRP A 120 -13.68 1.66 4.51
CA TRP A 120 -13.46 0.80 3.36
C TRP A 120 -12.86 -0.53 3.79
N LYS A 121 -13.32 -1.59 3.12
CA LYS A 121 -12.65 -2.88 3.10
C LYS A 121 -12.00 -3.04 1.73
N ILE A 122 -10.69 -3.22 1.74
CA ILE A 122 -9.85 -3.29 0.55
C ILE A 122 -9.13 -4.64 0.56
N ARG A 123 -9.20 -5.37 -0.54
CA ARG A 123 -8.35 -6.54 -0.75
C ARG A 123 -7.01 -6.09 -1.31
N GLY A 124 -5.92 -6.52 -0.70
CA GLY A 124 -4.55 -6.29 -1.17
C GLY A 124 -3.82 -7.59 -1.49
N ASP A 125 -3.13 -7.64 -2.62
CA ASP A 125 -2.30 -8.77 -3.04
C ASP A 125 -0.94 -8.25 -3.56
N ALA A 126 0.15 -8.82 -3.07
CA ALA A 126 1.51 -8.46 -3.43
C ALA A 126 2.20 -9.59 -4.20
N PHE A 127 2.96 -9.26 -5.24
CA PHE A 127 3.61 -10.20 -6.13
C PHE A 127 5.06 -9.82 -6.42
N VAL A 128 5.95 -10.81 -6.48
CA VAL A 128 7.31 -10.69 -7.02
C VAL A 128 7.38 -11.62 -8.22
N GLU A 129 7.74 -11.09 -9.39
CA GLU A 129 7.83 -11.85 -10.65
C GLU A 129 6.56 -12.68 -10.95
N GLY A 130 5.38 -12.11 -10.66
CA GLY A 130 4.08 -12.77 -10.86
C GLY A 130 3.71 -13.81 -9.80
N VAL A 131 4.60 -14.13 -8.85
CA VAL A 131 4.33 -15.04 -7.74
C VAL A 131 3.78 -14.27 -6.54
N LYS A 132 2.63 -14.69 -6.01
CA LYS A 132 2.03 -14.05 -4.83
C LYS A 132 2.91 -14.24 -3.59
N VAL A 133 3.37 -13.15 -3.00
CA VAL A 133 4.24 -13.13 -1.80
C VAL A 133 3.50 -12.75 -0.53
N ALA A 134 2.46 -11.92 -0.62
CA ALA A 134 1.62 -11.56 0.51
C ALA A 134 0.20 -11.21 0.07
N GLU A 135 -0.75 -11.29 1.01
CA GLU A 135 -2.12 -10.82 0.82
C GLU A 135 -2.73 -10.38 2.15
N ALA A 136 -3.68 -9.46 2.11
CA ALA A 136 -4.41 -8.97 3.26
C ALA A 136 -5.78 -8.39 2.85
N ASP A 137 -6.77 -8.53 3.72
CA ASP A 137 -7.97 -7.71 3.68
C ASP A 137 -7.79 -6.56 4.67
N ILE A 138 -7.82 -5.33 4.17
CA ILE A 138 -7.45 -4.12 4.89
C ILE A 138 -8.72 -3.32 5.19
N LEU A 139 -8.95 -3.04 6.46
CA LEU A 139 -9.98 -2.11 6.90
C LEU A 139 -9.34 -0.73 7.11
N ALA A 140 -9.80 0.24 6.34
CA ALA A 140 -9.34 1.62 6.45
C ALA A 140 -10.49 2.53 6.89
N SER A 141 -10.19 3.52 7.72
CA SER A 141 -11.13 4.56 8.13
C SER A 141 -10.57 5.96 7.85
N LEU A 142 -11.45 6.95 7.70
CA LEU A 142 -11.02 8.35 7.75
C LEU A 142 -10.90 8.79 9.21
N PHE A 143 -9.66 8.95 9.66
CA PHE A 143 -9.35 9.59 10.92
C PHE A 143 -9.35 11.11 10.73
N HIS A 144 -10.17 11.82 11.51
CA HIS A 144 -10.06 13.27 11.62
C HIS A 144 -9.30 13.53 12.92
N SER A 145 -8.11 14.14 12.83
CA SER A 145 -7.49 14.74 14.00
C SER A 145 -8.39 15.91 14.40
N GLY A 146 -9.09 15.78 15.51
CA GLY A 146 -9.88 16.88 16.09
C GLY A 146 -9.04 18.10 16.42
#